data_AF-A0A7X7ZAX8-F1
#
_entry.id   AF-A0A7X7ZAX8-F1
#
_cell.length_a   1.000
_cell.length_b   1.000
_cell.length_c   1.000
_cell.angle_alpha   90.00
_cell.angle_beta   90.00
_cell.angle_gamma   90.00
#
_symmetry.space_group_name_H-M   'P 1'
#
loop_
_entity.id
_entity.type
_entity.pdbx_description
1 polymer ?
#
loop_
_entity_poly.entity_id
_entity_poly.type
_entity_poly.pdbx_seq_one_letter_code
_entity_poly.pdbx_strand_id
1 'polypeptide(L)'
;SEALTLLRALKTSSRKILIFLSVVMTVVVVLGTVMYVVEGEENGYTSIPQSIYWAIITVSTVGYGDIVPQTTLGKIISSVAMIIGYSIIAVPTGIFTVEISRASDIRRKCPECGNNALVSDNFCGKCGKNLAEIDLNID
;
A
#
# COMPACT_ATOMS: atom_id res chain seq x y z
N SER A 1 16.55 12.11 -16.34
CA SER A 1 15.32 12.86 -15.97
C SER A 1 14.25 11.98 -15.31
N GLU A 2 14.36 10.65 -15.34
CA GLU A 2 13.36 9.73 -14.75
C GLU A 2 13.44 9.60 -13.22
N ALA A 3 14.64 9.60 -12.63
CA ALA A 3 14.82 9.54 -11.17
C ALA A 3 14.14 10.72 -10.43
N LEU A 4 14.14 11.91 -11.02
CA LEU A 4 13.44 13.08 -10.48
C LEU A 4 11.92 12.91 -10.54
N THR A 5 11.40 12.26 -11.58
CA THR A 5 9.97 11.96 -11.71
C THR A 5 9.53 10.95 -10.64
N LEU A 6 10.33 9.91 -10.39
CA LEU A 6 10.08 8.94 -9.32
C LEU A 6 10.15 9.58 -7.92
N LEU A 7 11.15 10.43 -7.67
CA LEU A 7 11.27 11.15 -6.39
C LEU A 7 10.10 12.11 -6.15
N ARG A 8 9.61 12.79 -7.20
CA ARG A 8 8.41 13.64 -7.11
C ARG A 8 7.16 12.80 -6.86
N ALA A 9 7.00 11.67 -7.53
CA ALA A 9 5.89 10.75 -7.29
C ALA A 9 5.87 10.23 -5.86
N LEU A 10 7.03 9.82 -5.31
CA LEU A 10 7.20 9.42 -3.90
C LEU A 10 6.86 10.55 -2.93
N LYS A 11 7.29 11.78 -3.21
CA LYS A 11 6.98 12.93 -2.35
C LYS A 11 5.47 13.23 -2.34
N THR A 12 4.81 13.12 -3.49
CA THR A 12 3.36 13.33 -3.61
C THR A 12 2.56 12.23 -2.90
N SER A 13 2.99 10.97 -2.98
CA SER A 13 2.34 9.83 -2.32
C SER A 13 2.74 9.66 -0.84
N SER A 14 3.79 10.34 -0.38
CA SER A 14 4.38 10.20 0.97
C SER A 14 3.37 10.34 2.10
N ARG A 15 2.44 11.31 2.03
CA ARG A 15 1.40 11.49 3.07
C ARG A 15 0.48 10.27 3.17
N LYS A 16 0.07 9.70 2.04
CA LYS A 16 -0.82 8.52 2.00
C LYS A 16 -0.09 7.29 2.54
N ILE A 17 1.17 7.11 2.13
CA ILE A 17 2.03 6.02 2.59
C ILE A 17 2.31 6.16 4.11
N LEU A 18 2.57 7.36 4.61
CA LEU A 18 2.84 7.60 6.02
C LEU A 18 1.63 7.29 6.90
N ILE A 19 0.42 7.70 6.48
CA ILE A 19 -0.82 7.34 7.18
C ILE A 19 -0.99 5.81 7.20
N PHE A 20 -0.75 5.14 6.06
CA PHE A 20 -0.81 3.69 6.01
C PHE A 20 0.20 3.02 6.95
N LEU A 21 1.47 3.44 6.93
CA LEU A 21 2.51 2.92 7.82
C LEU A 21 2.20 3.18 9.30
N SER A 22 1.55 4.30 9.64
CA SER A 22 1.10 4.54 11.02
C SER A 22 0.05 3.52 11.49
N VAL A 23 -0.87 3.13 10.61
CA VAL A 23 -1.87 2.08 10.92
C VAL A 23 -1.19 0.72 11.09
N VAL A 24 -0.26 0.39 10.20
CA VAL A 24 0.54 -0.86 10.30
C VAL A 24 1.30 -0.89 11.62
N MET A 25 1.92 0.21 12.03
CA MET A 25 2.64 0.30 13.30
C MET A 25 1.70 0.03 14.49
N THR A 26 0.49 0.61 14.49
CA THR A 26 -0.51 0.33 15.53
C THR A 26 -0.87 -1.16 15.57
N VAL A 27 -1.11 -1.79 14.41
CA VAL A 27 -1.44 -3.23 14.32
C VAL A 27 -0.30 -4.08 14.90
N VAL A 28 0.93 -3.79 14.51
CA VAL A 28 2.13 -4.50 14.99
C VAL A 28 2.30 -4.36 16.51
N VAL A 29 2.11 -3.15 17.06
CA VAL A 29 2.20 -2.92 18.51
C VAL A 29 1.14 -3.73 19.26
N VAL A 30 -0.10 -3.74 18.76
CA VAL A 30 -1.20 -4.52 19.35
C VAL A 30 -0.90 -6.02 19.29
N LEU A 31 -0.52 -6.54 18.12
CA LEU A 31 -0.20 -7.97 17.95
C LEU A 31 0.99 -8.40 18.83
N GLY A 32 2.06 -7.61 18.86
CA GLY A 32 3.22 -7.88 19.70
C GLY A 32 2.86 -7.89 21.19
N THR A 33 2.03 -6.94 21.64
CA THR A 33 1.57 -6.88 23.04
C THR A 33 0.68 -8.07 23.40
N VAL A 34 -0.24 -8.48 22.51
CA VAL A 34 -1.08 -9.67 22.70
C VAL A 34 -0.21 -10.93 22.79
N MET A 35 0.78 -11.08 21.91
CA MET A 35 1.68 -12.23 21.92
C MET A 35 2.55 -12.29 23.17
N TYR A 36 3.04 -11.15 23.67
CA TYR A 36 3.75 -11.08 24.94
C TYR A 36 2.92 -11.68 26.08
N VAL A 37 1.61 -11.38 26.13
CA VAL A 37 0.70 -11.89 27.17
C VAL A 37 0.35 -13.36 26.96
N VAL A 38 0.18 -13.81 25.71
CA VAL A 38 -0.24 -15.18 25.40
C VAL A 38 0.89 -16.19 25.53
N GLU A 39 2.09 -15.84 25.08
CA GLU A 39 3.25 -16.74 25.07
C GLU A 39 4.12 -16.56 26.32
N GLY A 40 4.32 -15.33 26.78
CA GLY A 40 5.15 -15.04 27.96
C GLY A 40 6.65 -15.32 27.78
N GLU A 41 7.39 -15.07 28.85
CA GLU A 41 8.86 -15.18 28.86
C GLU A 41 9.36 -16.62 28.64
N GLU A 42 8.61 -17.62 29.12
CA GLU A 42 8.95 -19.05 28.97
C GLU A 42 9.10 -19.49 27.50
N ASN A 43 8.41 -18.79 26.58
CA ASN A 43 8.42 -19.08 25.14
C ASN A 43 9.26 -18.09 24.32
N GLY A 44 10.14 -17.30 24.99
CA GLY A 44 11.06 -16.37 24.32
C GLY A 44 10.49 -14.97 24.08
N TYR A 45 9.27 -14.68 24.54
CA TYR A 45 8.67 -13.34 24.51
C TYR A 45 9.03 -12.59 25.80
N THR A 46 10.32 -12.27 25.98
CA THR A 46 10.85 -11.74 27.26
C THR A 46 10.44 -10.29 27.54
N SER A 47 10.12 -9.53 26.49
CA SER A 47 9.74 -8.12 26.62
C SER A 47 8.77 -7.68 25.53
N ILE A 48 8.02 -6.60 25.79
CA ILE A 48 7.10 -6.00 24.81
C ILE A 48 7.85 -5.59 23.52
N PRO A 49 9.02 -4.91 23.56
CA PRO A 49 9.74 -4.54 22.35
C PRO A 49 10.18 -5.76 21.51
N GLN A 50 10.60 -6.85 22.16
CA GLN A 50 10.97 -8.08 21.47
C GLN A 50 9.75 -8.73 20.79
N SER A 51 8.60 -8.69 21.45
CA SER A 51 7.34 -9.21 20.90
C SER A 51 6.81 -8.35 19.74
N ILE A 52 7.01 -7.03 19.81
CA ILE A 52 6.78 -6.10 18.70
C ILE A 52 7.69 -6.45 17.52
N TYR A 53 8.98 -6.71 17.77
CA TYR A 53 9.90 -7.14 16.73
C TYR A 53 9.41 -8.43 16.03
N TRP A 54 8.94 -9.42 16.77
CA TRP A 54 8.30 -10.62 16.20
C TRP A 54 7.12 -10.25 15.29
N ALA A 55 6.25 -9.33 15.72
CA ALA A 55 5.11 -8.87 14.93
C ALA A 55 5.57 -8.13 13.66
N ILE A 56 6.64 -7.33 13.72
CA ILE A 56 7.22 -6.64 12.56
C ILE A 56 7.68 -7.68 11.52
N ILE A 57 8.53 -8.63 11.91
CA ILE A 57 9.11 -9.60 10.97
C ILE A 57 8.04 -10.55 10.40
N THR A 58 6.98 -10.82 11.15
CA THR A 58 5.86 -11.66 10.70
C THR A 58 4.95 -10.91 9.72
N VAL A 59 4.50 -9.70 10.07
CA VAL A 59 3.62 -8.88 9.22
C VAL A 59 4.33 -8.43 7.94
N SER A 60 5.64 -8.18 8.02
CA SER A 60 6.48 -7.88 6.85
C SER A 60 6.84 -9.12 6.01
N THR A 61 6.38 -10.31 6.41
CA THR A 61 6.65 -11.60 5.73
C THR A 61 8.11 -12.03 5.71
N VAL A 62 8.98 -11.40 6.50
CA VAL A 62 10.41 -11.74 6.60
C VAL A 62 10.60 -13.06 7.37
N GLY A 63 9.99 -13.17 8.55
CA GLY A 63 9.92 -14.41 9.32
C GLY A 63 11.27 -15.08 9.63
N TYR A 64 12.20 -14.38 10.30
CA TYR A 64 13.52 -14.94 10.65
C TYR A 64 13.46 -16.25 11.46
N GLY A 65 12.39 -16.47 12.21
CA GLY A 65 12.18 -17.69 13.00
C GLY A 65 13.03 -17.78 14.27
N ASP A 66 13.66 -16.67 14.67
CA ASP A 66 14.38 -16.51 15.92
C ASP A 66 13.45 -16.52 17.15
N ILE A 67 12.22 -16.07 16.96
CA ILE A 67 11.14 -16.15 17.95
C ILE A 67 9.91 -16.70 17.24
N VAL A 68 9.28 -17.72 17.82
CA VAL A 68 8.10 -18.36 17.23
C VAL A 68 7.09 -18.72 18.32
N PRO A 69 5.78 -18.61 18.04
CA PRO A 69 4.72 -19.04 18.97
C PRO A 69 4.83 -20.53 19.26
N GLN A 70 4.85 -20.91 20.54
CA GLN A 70 4.85 -22.31 20.96
C GLN A 70 3.44 -22.77 21.34
N THR A 71 2.66 -21.88 21.93
CA THR A 71 1.30 -22.20 22.40
C THR A 71 0.33 -22.41 21.24
N THR A 72 -0.69 -23.24 21.46
CA THR A 72 -1.76 -23.43 20.46
C THR A 72 -2.49 -22.12 20.15
N LEU A 73 -2.73 -21.30 21.19
CA LEU A 73 -3.40 -20.02 21.02
C LEU A 73 -2.53 -19.03 20.23
N GLY A 74 -1.24 -18.93 20.56
CA GLY A 74 -0.30 -18.09 19.83
C GLY A 74 -0.17 -18.50 18.37
N LYS A 75 -0.11 -19.80 18.07
CA LYS A 75 -0.10 -20.30 16.67
C LYS A 75 -1.33 -19.87 15.87
N ILE A 76 -2.52 -19.87 16.49
CA ILE A 76 -3.75 -19.38 15.85
C ILE A 76 -3.63 -17.87 15.57
N ILE A 77 -3.20 -17.09 16.57
CA ILE A 77 -3.02 -15.63 16.44
C ILE A 77 -1.99 -15.31 15.34
N SER A 78 -0.86 -16.01 15.33
CA SER A 78 0.18 -15.85 14.32
C SER A 78 -0.31 -16.19 12.92
N SER A 79 -1.14 -17.22 12.77
CA SER A 79 -1.77 -17.56 11.48
C SER A 79 -2.65 -16.42 10.97
N VAL A 80 -3.44 -15.80 11.85
CA VAL A 80 -4.25 -14.61 11.50
C VAL A 80 -3.35 -13.42 11.16
N ALA A 81 -2.27 -13.19 11.92
CA ALA A 81 -1.30 -12.13 11.66
C ALA A 81 -0.63 -12.26 10.29
N MET A 82 -0.33 -13.48 9.83
CA MET A 82 0.21 -13.73 8.50
C MET A 82 -0.77 -13.33 7.39
N ILE A 83 -2.06 -13.61 7.54
CA ILE A 83 -3.11 -13.21 6.58
C ILE A 83 -3.24 -11.67 6.53
N ILE A 84 -3.15 -11.02 7.70
CA ILE A 84 -3.14 -9.55 7.80
C ILE A 84 -1.93 -8.97 7.06
N GLY A 85 -0.75 -9.58 7.20
CA GLY A 85 0.47 -9.18 6.50
C GLY A 85 0.31 -9.14 4.98
N TYR A 86 -0.30 -10.17 4.39
CA TYR A 86 -0.61 -10.18 2.94
C TYR A 86 -1.51 -9.01 2.52
N SER A 87 -2.53 -8.71 3.34
CA SER A 87 -3.46 -7.60 3.06
C SER A 87 -2.75 -6.25 3.12
N ILE A 88 -1.80 -6.10 4.03
CA ILE A 88 -0.97 -4.89 4.19
C ILE A 88 -0.11 -4.65 2.94
N ILE A 89 0.48 -5.68 2.32
CA ILE A 89 1.34 -5.51 1.13
C ILE A 89 0.56 -4.98 -0.09
N ALA A 90 -0.75 -5.28 -0.19
CA ALA A 90 -1.57 -4.85 -1.32
C ALA A 90 -1.80 -3.33 -1.36
N VAL A 91 -1.91 -2.68 -0.20
CA VAL A 91 -2.26 -1.25 -0.09
C VAL A 91 -1.20 -0.31 -0.68
N PRO A 92 0.10 -0.37 -0.29
CA PRO A 92 1.11 0.51 -0.85
C PRO A 92 1.27 0.27 -2.35
N THR A 93 1.22 -1.00 -2.79
CA THR A 93 1.25 -1.37 -4.21
C THR A 93 0.14 -0.66 -4.97
N GLY A 94 -1.11 -0.72 -4.48
CA GLY A 94 -2.24 -0.02 -5.10
C GLY A 94 -2.08 1.51 -5.12
N ILE A 95 -1.57 2.11 -4.03
CA ILE A 95 -1.28 3.55 -3.99
C ILE A 95 -0.24 3.92 -5.05
N PHE A 96 0.84 3.15 -5.15
CA PHE A 96 1.89 3.38 -6.15
C PHE A 96 1.37 3.24 -7.58
N THR A 97 0.60 2.18 -7.87
CA THR A 97 0.02 1.98 -9.20
C THR A 97 -0.86 3.16 -9.60
N VAL A 98 -1.75 3.64 -8.72
CA VAL A 98 -2.64 4.76 -9.03
C VAL A 98 -1.87 6.05 -9.30
N GLU A 99 -0.82 6.34 -8.53
CA GLU A 99 -0.02 7.56 -8.72
C GLU A 99 0.82 7.49 -10.01
N ILE A 100 1.36 6.32 -10.35
CA ILE A 100 2.07 6.11 -11.63
C ILE A 100 1.10 6.26 -12.81
N SER A 101 -0.07 5.61 -12.76
CA SER A 101 -1.08 5.74 -13.82
C SER A 101 -1.47 7.21 -14.04
N ARG A 102 -1.70 7.97 -12.95
CA ARG A 102 -2.00 9.41 -13.04
C ARG A 102 -0.85 10.23 -13.59
N ALA A 103 0.40 9.87 -13.28
CA ALA A 103 1.57 10.57 -13.82
C ALA A 103 1.75 10.31 -15.34
N SER A 104 1.23 9.19 -15.86
CA SER A 104 1.22 8.87 -17.29
C SER A 104 0.01 9.40 -18.07
N ASP A 105 -1.00 9.96 -17.41
CA ASP A 105 -2.19 10.50 -18.08
C ASP A 105 -1.81 11.66 -19.03
N ILE A 106 -1.86 11.42 -20.33
CA ILE A 106 -1.80 12.49 -21.34
C ILE A 106 -3.22 13.04 -21.50
N ARG A 107 -3.40 14.33 -21.22
CA ARG A 107 -4.71 15.00 -21.26
C ARG A 107 -4.77 16.02 -22.39
N ARG A 108 -5.92 16.11 -23.04
CA ARG A 108 -6.26 17.09 -24.09
C ARG A 108 -7.47 17.92 -23.69
N LYS A 109 -7.58 19.14 -24.23
CA LYS A 109 -8.80 19.95 -24.09
C LYS A 109 -9.83 19.47 -25.10
N CYS A 110 -11.04 19.19 -24.62
CA CYS A 110 -12.18 18.94 -25.49
C CYS A 110 -12.46 20.20 -26.33
N PRO A 111 -12.61 20.08 -27.67
CA PRO A 111 -12.80 21.24 -28.54
C PRO A 111 -14.19 21.89 -28.37
N GLU A 112 -15.17 21.16 -27.85
CA GLU A 112 -16.54 21.66 -27.72
C GLU A 112 -16.77 22.36 -26.37
N CYS A 113 -16.46 21.68 -25.26
CA CYS A 113 -16.74 22.20 -23.92
C CYS A 113 -15.50 22.65 -23.13
N GLY A 114 -14.30 22.48 -23.68
CA GLY A 114 -13.04 22.86 -23.04
C GLY A 114 -12.60 21.96 -21.87
N ASN A 115 -13.31 20.87 -21.57
CA ASN A 115 -12.96 19.95 -20.48
C ASN A 115 -11.63 19.21 -20.75
N ASN A 116 -10.83 18.96 -19.71
CA ASN A 116 -9.61 18.15 -19.83
C ASN A 116 -9.98 16.66 -19.89
N ALA A 117 -10.03 16.09 -21.08
CA ALA A 117 -10.26 14.67 -21.32
C ALA A 117 -8.92 13.91 -21.42
N LEU A 118 -8.89 12.61 -21.12
CA LEU A 118 -7.71 11.83 -21.46
C LEU A 118 -7.62 11.68 -22.99
N VAL A 119 -6.41 11.61 -23.51
CA VAL A 119 -6.19 11.30 -24.92
C VAL A 119 -6.75 9.93 -25.27
N SER A 120 -6.67 8.97 -24.35
CA SER A 120 -7.24 7.63 -24.51
C SER A 120 -8.78 7.56 -24.45
N ASP A 121 -9.47 8.64 -24.07
CA ASP A 121 -10.94 8.64 -23.98
C ASP A 121 -11.56 8.80 -25.37
N ASN A 122 -12.46 7.89 -25.75
CA ASN A 122 -13.22 8.00 -27.00
C ASN A 122 -14.33 9.07 -26.94
N PHE A 123 -14.81 9.41 -25.74
CA PHE A 123 -15.87 10.39 -25.53
C PHE A 123 -15.50 11.32 -24.38
N CYS A 124 -15.89 12.59 -24.49
CA CYS A 124 -15.71 13.55 -23.42
C CYS A 124 -16.62 13.20 -22.23
N GLY A 125 -16.04 12.91 -21.06
CA GLY A 125 -16.81 12.59 -19.85
C GLY A 125 -17.71 13.72 -19.31
N LYS A 126 -17.68 14.93 -19.89
CA LYS A 126 -18.54 16.05 -19.50
C LYS A 126 -19.69 16.30 -20.48
N CYS A 127 -19.40 16.42 -21.78
CA CYS A 127 -20.41 16.78 -22.80
C CYS A 127 -20.78 15.63 -23.75
N GLY A 128 -20.11 14.48 -23.68
CA GLY A 128 -20.38 13.34 -24.55
C GLY A 128 -19.84 13.45 -25.98
N LYS A 129 -19.10 14.52 -26.32
CA LYS A 129 -18.46 14.68 -27.64
C LYS A 129 -17.56 13.48 -27.96
N ASN A 130 -17.68 12.93 -29.16
CA ASN A 130 -16.74 11.92 -29.67
C ASN A 130 -15.36 12.58 -29.92
N LEU A 131 -14.32 12.02 -29.30
CA LEU A 131 -12.94 12.50 -29.34
C LEU A 131 -12.02 11.57 -30.16
N ALA A 132 -12.48 10.37 -30.52
CA ALA A 132 -11.71 9.37 -31.25
C ALA A 132 -11.39 9.80 -32.70
N GLU A 133 -12.23 10.62 -33.31
CA GLU A 133 -12.06 11.11 -34.69
C GLU A 133 -11.01 12.23 -34.80
N ILE A 134 -10.61 12.85 -33.70
CA ILE A 134 -9.76 14.05 -33.69
C ILE A 134 -8.27 13.69 -33.73
N ASP A 135 -7.90 12.50 -33.23
CA ASP A 135 -6.49 12.05 -33.17
C ASP A 135 -5.90 11.70 -34.55
N LEU A 136 -6.72 11.61 -35.60
CA LEU A 136 -6.29 11.33 -36.98
C LEU A 136 -5.90 12.58 -37.79
N ASN A 137 -5.95 13.78 -37.20
CA ASN A 137 -5.72 15.05 -37.91
C ASN A 137 -4.51 15.84 -37.37
N ILE A 138 -3.62 15.16 -36.65
CA ILE A 138 -2.37 15.71 -36.12
C ILE A 138 -1.20 14.90 -36.71
N ASP A 139 -0.97 15.07 -38.02
CA ASP A 139 0.30 14.80 -38.70
C ASP A 139 0.97 16.14 -39.05
#